data_AF-A0A537TWN4-F1
#
_entry.id   AF-A0A537TWN4-F1
#
_cell.length_a   1.000
_cell.length_b   1.000
_cell.length_c   1.000
_cell.angle_alpha   90.00
_cell.angle_beta   90.00
_cell.angle_gamma   90.00
#
_symmetry.space_group_name_H-M   'P 1'
#
loop_
_entity.id
_entity.type
_entity.pdbx_description
1 polymer ?
#
loop_
_entity_poly.entity_id
_entity_poly.type
_entity_poly.pdbx_seq_one_letter_code
_entity_poly.pdbx_strand_id
1 'polypeptide(L)'
;MGRPFRIPGLIDLIQADARSDIRSLANDARLDRKFDPCGPLINRVLVLRIRNVLRIASMPLPSVAPRDDAERKAAQDKLRQRLDPAAGKPLWDEETIAGLAAAVRDMPGAPAIGPATQRAVGCLFVADY
;
A
#
# COMPACT_ATOMS: atom_id res chain seq x y z
N MET A 1 -3.48 7.00 21.68
CA MET A 1 -3.86 5.58 21.53
C MET A 1 -5.22 5.54 20.87
N GLY A 2 -5.45 4.63 19.93
CA GLY A 2 -6.72 4.54 19.22
C GLY A 2 -7.90 4.31 20.17
N ARG A 3 -9.08 4.83 19.80
CA ARG A 3 -10.32 4.70 20.56
C ARG A 3 -11.01 3.38 20.16
N PRO A 4 -11.17 2.41 21.08
CA PRO A 4 -11.87 1.17 20.77
C PRO A 4 -13.38 1.42 20.66
N PHE A 5 -14.03 0.76 19.71
CA PHE A 5 -15.48 0.70 19.58
C PHE A 5 -15.87 -0.76 19.36
N ARG A 6 -16.63 -1.32 20.30
CA ARG A 6 -16.96 -2.74 20.31
C ARG A 6 -18.44 -2.94 20.60
N ILE A 7 -19.10 -3.69 19.72
CA ILE A 7 -20.42 -4.27 19.98
C ILE A 7 -20.20 -5.79 20.10
N PRO A 8 -20.37 -6.37 21.29
CA PRO A 8 -20.10 -7.80 21.52
C PRO A 8 -20.78 -8.70 20.49
N GLY A 9 -20.01 -9.63 19.92
CA GLY A 9 -20.48 -10.58 18.88
C GLY A 9 -20.67 -9.98 17.49
N LEU A 10 -20.84 -8.66 17.36
CA LEU A 10 -21.16 -8.00 16.10
C LEU A 10 -19.95 -7.36 15.43
N ILE A 11 -19.24 -6.44 16.11
CA ILE A 11 -18.12 -5.70 15.54
C ILE A 11 -17.08 -5.30 16.60
N ASP A 12 -15.82 -5.26 16.20
CA ASP A 12 -14.70 -4.75 17.00
C ASP A 12 -13.83 -3.85 16.13
N LEU A 13 -13.75 -2.56 16.49
CA LEU A 13 -13.07 -1.50 15.75
C LEU A 13 -12.10 -0.74 16.66
N ILE A 14 -11.07 -0.18 16.05
CA ILE A 14 -10.19 0.80 16.69
C ILE A 14 -10.11 2.02 15.78
N GLN A 15 -10.59 3.16 16.26
CA GLN A 15 -10.43 4.44 15.58
C GLN A 15 -9.07 5.03 15.91
N ALA A 16 -8.29 5.40 14.90
CA ALA A 16 -7.00 6.05 15.08
C ALA A 16 -6.82 7.17 14.07
N ASP A 17 -6.78 8.41 14.56
CA ASP A 17 -6.67 9.61 13.73
C ASP A 17 -5.24 10.20 13.79
N ALA A 18 -4.49 9.94 14.87
CA ALA A 18 -3.14 10.45 15.05
C ALA A 18 -2.08 9.53 14.40
N ARG A 19 -1.06 10.14 13.78
CA ARG A 19 0.07 9.42 13.18
C ARG A 19 0.76 8.45 14.14
N SER A 20 0.96 8.88 15.40
CA SER A 20 1.56 8.07 16.45
C SER A 20 0.73 6.83 16.76
N ASP A 21 -0.60 6.96 16.77
CA ASP A 21 -1.53 5.87 17.07
C ASP A 21 -1.56 4.84 15.96
N ILE A 22 -1.61 5.30 14.70
CA ILE A 22 -1.51 4.42 13.53
C ILE A 22 -0.20 3.64 13.54
N ARG A 23 0.92 4.30 13.86
CA ARG A 23 2.23 3.64 13.95
C ARG A 23 2.29 2.64 15.10
N SER A 24 1.69 2.94 16.25
CA SER A 24 1.59 2.00 17.36
C SER A 24 0.77 0.76 16.99
N LEU A 25 -0.39 0.97 16.35
CA LEU A 25 -1.27 -0.11 15.88
C LEU A 25 -0.63 -0.94 14.78
N ALA A 26 0.30 -0.37 14.01
CA ALA A 26 1.05 -1.12 13.01
C ALA A 26 1.73 -2.37 13.60
N ASN A 27 2.14 -2.34 14.87
CA ASN A 27 2.82 -3.46 15.54
C ASN A 27 1.98 -4.13 16.64
N ASP A 28 0.71 -3.77 16.80
CA ASP A 28 -0.16 -4.40 17.80
C ASP A 28 -0.53 -5.83 17.35
N ALA A 29 -0.19 -6.82 18.19
CA ALA A 29 -0.44 -8.24 17.95
C ALA A 29 -1.94 -8.61 17.99
N ARG A 30 -2.79 -7.75 18.54
CA ARG A 30 -4.25 -7.96 18.57
C ARG A 30 -4.90 -7.74 17.20
N LEU A 31 -4.24 -7.01 16.30
CA LEU A 31 -4.74 -6.85 14.94
C LEU A 31 -4.39 -8.09 14.12
N ASP A 32 -5.42 -8.70 13.51
CA ASP A 32 -5.20 -9.75 12.56
C ASP A 32 -4.43 -9.21 11.33
N ARG A 33 -3.27 -9.81 11.08
CA ARG A 33 -2.41 -9.54 9.92
C ARG A 33 -2.29 -10.73 8.98
N LYS A 34 -3.06 -11.79 9.23
CA LYS A 34 -3.15 -13.02 8.44
C LYS A 34 -4.41 -13.05 7.57
N PHE A 35 -5.33 -12.10 7.81
CA PHE A 35 -6.65 -12.04 7.16
C PHE A 35 -7.44 -13.31 7.42
N ASP A 36 -7.39 -13.84 8.63
CA ASP A 36 -8.18 -14.99 9.04
C ASP A 36 -9.58 -14.52 9.46
N PRO A 37 -10.65 -15.25 9.10
CA PRO A 37 -12.02 -14.87 9.43
C PRO A 37 -12.33 -15.17 10.91
N CYS A 38 -11.66 -14.45 11.79
CA CYS A 38 -11.77 -14.54 13.25
C CYS A 38 -12.49 -13.31 13.83
N GLY A 39 -12.98 -13.45 15.06
CA GLY A 39 -13.62 -12.35 15.80
C GLY A 39 -15.12 -12.18 15.51
N PRO A 40 -15.67 -10.97 15.71
CA PRO A 40 -17.10 -10.68 15.57
C PRO A 40 -17.64 -10.87 14.15
N LEU A 41 -18.96 -11.05 14.03
CA LEU A 41 -19.64 -11.40 12.78
C LEU A 41 -19.24 -10.48 11.60
N ILE A 42 -19.32 -9.16 11.78
CA ILE A 42 -19.05 -8.20 10.70
C ILE A 42 -17.58 -8.26 10.29
N ASN A 43 -16.65 -8.34 11.24
CA ASN A 43 -15.21 -8.47 10.96
C ASN A 43 -14.93 -9.71 10.09
N ARG A 44 -15.55 -10.86 10.41
CA ARG A 44 -15.39 -12.10 9.63
C ARG A 44 -15.91 -11.95 8.21
N VAL A 45 -17.10 -11.37 8.03
CA VAL A 45 -17.70 -11.13 6.70
C VAL A 45 -16.82 -10.19 5.87
N LEU A 46 -16.29 -9.12 6.48
CA LEU A 46 -15.39 -8.18 5.81
C LEU A 46 -14.10 -8.87 5.34
N VAL A 47 -13.47 -9.66 6.20
CA VAL A 47 -12.24 -10.41 5.85
C VAL A 47 -12.51 -11.39 4.71
N LEU A 48 -13.60 -12.15 4.77
CA LEU A 48 -13.98 -13.07 3.68
C LEU A 48 -14.20 -12.32 2.36
N ARG A 49 -14.89 -11.18 2.40
CA ARG A 49 -15.11 -10.35 1.21
C ARG A 49 -13.80 -9.82 0.64
N ILE A 50 -12.90 -9.34 1.48
CA ILE A 50 -11.57 -8.86 1.10
C ILE A 50 -10.80 -9.97 0.38
N ARG A 51 -10.70 -11.17 0.97
CA ARG A 51 -10.02 -12.33 0.36
C ARG A 51 -10.66 -12.75 -0.96
N ASN A 52 -11.99 -12.65 -1.04
CA ASN A 52 -12.73 -13.04 -2.23
C ASN A 52 -12.56 -12.07 -3.40
N VAL A 53 -12.41 -10.77 -3.12
CA VAL A 53 -12.27 -9.72 -4.14
C VAL A 53 -10.80 -9.52 -4.53
N LEU A 54 -9.89 -9.53 -3.55
CA LEU A 54 -8.46 -9.26 -3.77
C LEU A 54 -7.70 -10.56 -4.07
N ARG A 55 -8.09 -11.23 -5.15
CA ARG A 55 -7.41 -12.42 -5.69
C ARG A 55 -7.39 -12.41 -7.21
N ILE A 56 -6.36 -13.00 -7.79
CA ILE A 56 -6.22 -13.24 -9.24
C ILE A 56 -5.88 -14.73 -9.41
N ALA A 57 -6.57 -15.42 -10.32
CA ALA A 57 -6.36 -16.85 -10.56
C ALA A 57 -6.37 -17.71 -9.26
N SER A 58 -7.31 -17.43 -8.36
CA SER A 58 -7.43 -18.07 -7.04
C SER A 58 -6.30 -17.78 -6.04
N MET A 59 -5.30 -16.99 -6.40
CA MET A 59 -4.22 -16.56 -5.51
C MET A 59 -4.55 -15.20 -4.89
N PRO A 60 -4.40 -15.02 -3.56
CA PRO A 60 -4.57 -13.73 -2.92
C PRO A 60 -3.56 -12.73 -3.49
N LEU A 61 -3.99 -11.47 -3.67
CA LEU A 61 -3.06 -10.41 -4.03
C LEU A 61 -2.00 -10.25 -2.91
N PRO A 62 -0.76 -9.86 -3.24
CA PRO A 62 0.29 -9.66 -2.24
C PRO A 62 -0.09 -8.68 -1.11
N SER A 63 -1.01 -7.75 -1.37
CA SER A 63 -1.53 -6.80 -0.38
C SER A 63 -2.37 -7.44 0.74
N VAL A 64 -2.95 -8.63 0.48
CA VAL A 64 -3.75 -9.39 1.46
C VAL A 64 -3.10 -10.71 1.87
N ALA A 65 -1.88 -10.98 1.42
CA ALA A 65 -1.10 -12.09 1.94
C ALA A 65 -0.65 -11.80 3.39
N PRO A 66 -0.50 -12.85 4.23
CA PRO A 66 -0.16 -12.71 5.65
C PRO A 66 1.09 -11.86 5.89
N ARG A 67 1.18 -11.22 7.06
CA ARG A 67 2.32 -10.33 7.34
C ARG A 67 3.66 -11.04 7.35
N ASP A 68 3.65 -12.25 7.86
CA ASP A 68 4.74 -13.19 8.02
C ASP A 68 5.01 -14.02 6.75
N ASP A 69 4.27 -13.79 5.66
CA ASP A 69 4.50 -14.46 4.39
C ASP A 69 5.91 -14.18 3.85
N ALA A 70 6.70 -15.25 3.70
CA ALA A 70 8.11 -15.16 3.36
C ALA A 70 8.33 -14.65 1.93
N GLU A 71 7.50 -15.07 0.98
CA GLU A 71 7.58 -14.64 -0.42
C GLU A 71 7.25 -13.16 -0.53
N ARG A 72 6.18 -12.71 0.14
CA ARG A 72 5.80 -11.30 0.20
C ARG A 72 6.90 -10.46 0.82
N LYS A 73 7.51 -10.92 1.92
CA LYS A 73 8.63 -10.22 2.57
C LYS A 73 9.81 -10.07 1.61
N ALA A 74 10.22 -11.16 0.96
CA ALA A 74 11.32 -11.15 -0.01
C ALA A 74 11.02 -10.23 -1.21
N ALA A 75 9.79 -10.26 -1.74
CA ALA A 75 9.37 -9.39 -2.83
C ALA A 75 9.38 -7.90 -2.42
N GLN A 76 8.92 -7.58 -1.21
CA GLN A 76 8.97 -6.21 -0.67
C GLN A 76 10.40 -5.73 -0.46
N ASP A 77 11.28 -6.60 0.05
CA ASP A 77 12.70 -6.27 0.24
C ASP A 77 13.40 -6.00 -1.09
N LYS A 78 13.14 -6.84 -2.11
CA LYS A 78 13.66 -6.63 -3.48
C LYS A 78 13.14 -5.34 -4.10
N LEU A 79 11.85 -5.04 -3.93
CA LEU A 79 11.25 -3.79 -4.40
C LEU A 79 11.87 -2.58 -3.71
N ARG A 80 12.02 -2.64 -2.38
CA ARG A 80 12.66 -1.58 -1.59
C ARG A 80 14.07 -1.29 -2.07
N GLN A 81 14.89 -2.32 -2.29
CA GLN A 81 16.26 -2.15 -2.82
C GLN A 81 16.26 -1.52 -4.22
N ARG A 82 15.34 -1.94 -5.09
CA ARG A 82 15.21 -1.36 -6.43
C ARG A 82 14.82 0.12 -6.38
N LEU A 83 13.98 0.50 -5.42
CA LEU A 83 13.46 1.86 -5.25
C LEU A 83 14.26 2.71 -4.24
N ASP A 84 15.44 2.26 -3.82
CA ASP A 84 16.25 2.99 -2.85
C ASP A 84 17.14 4.04 -3.56
N PRO A 85 16.83 5.34 -3.44
CA PRO A 85 17.66 6.38 -4.04
C PRO A 85 19.04 6.49 -3.37
N ALA A 86 19.21 5.98 -2.15
CA ALA A 86 20.50 5.98 -1.45
C ALA A 86 21.49 4.96 -2.06
N ALA A 87 21.02 4.05 -2.92
CA ALA A 87 21.87 3.12 -3.66
C ALA A 87 22.70 3.79 -4.78
N GLY A 88 22.68 5.12 -4.89
CA GLY A 88 23.48 5.88 -5.86
C GLY A 88 22.94 5.85 -7.30
N LYS A 89 21.74 5.32 -7.50
CA LYS A 89 21.02 5.37 -8.79
C LYS A 89 19.79 6.26 -8.64
N PRO A 90 19.72 7.39 -9.37
CA PRO A 90 18.51 8.21 -9.36
C PRO A 90 17.34 7.38 -9.92
N LEU A 91 16.18 7.47 -9.25
CA LEU A 91 14.97 6.75 -9.67
C LEU A 91 14.41 7.28 -10.99
N TRP A 92 14.60 8.57 -11.24
CA TRP A 92 14.12 9.29 -12.40
C TRP A 92 15.24 10.10 -13.01
N ASP A 93 15.24 10.21 -14.33
CA ASP A 93 16.10 11.13 -15.06
C ASP A 93 15.65 12.60 -14.89
N GLU A 94 16.51 13.52 -15.31
CA GLU A 94 16.23 14.96 -15.23
C GLU A 94 15.01 15.36 -16.08
N GLU A 95 14.76 14.69 -17.20
CA GLU A 95 13.63 14.96 -18.09
C GLU A 95 12.30 14.65 -17.40
N THR A 96 12.21 13.49 -16.75
CA THR A 96 11.03 13.06 -16.00
C THR A 96 10.76 14.01 -14.83
N ILE A 97 11.80 14.40 -14.09
CA ILE A 97 11.68 15.35 -12.97
C ILE A 97 11.24 16.72 -13.48
N ALA A 98 11.83 17.22 -14.58
CA ALA A 98 11.48 18.50 -15.18
C ALA A 98 10.03 18.52 -15.68
N GLY A 99 9.58 17.45 -16.34
CA GLY A 99 8.21 17.29 -16.81
C GLY A 99 7.20 17.31 -15.66
N LEU A 100 7.48 16.59 -14.57
CA LEU A 100 6.63 16.61 -13.37
C LEU A 100 6.62 17.99 -12.71
N ALA A 101 7.77 18.65 -12.57
CA ALA A 101 7.86 19.97 -11.97
C ALA A 101 7.10 21.02 -12.80
N ALA A 102 7.19 20.96 -14.13
CA ALA A 102 6.43 21.82 -15.03
C ALA A 102 4.92 21.59 -14.90
N ALA A 103 4.49 20.33 -14.81
CA ALA A 103 3.08 19.96 -14.61
C ALA A 103 2.53 20.44 -13.27
N VAL A 104 3.29 20.31 -12.18
CA VAL A 104 2.90 20.82 -10.84
C VAL A 104 2.81 22.35 -10.82
N ARG A 105 3.65 23.03 -11.60
CA ARG A 105 3.66 24.49 -11.71
C ARG A 105 2.67 25.04 -12.74
N ASP A 106 1.92 24.19 -13.42
CA ASP A 106 0.97 24.55 -14.47
C ASP A 106 1.62 25.40 -15.58
N MET A 107 2.84 25.03 -15.98
CA MET A 107 3.59 25.75 -17.02
C MET A 107 2.96 25.56 -18.40
N PRO A 108 2.97 26.59 -19.27
CA PRO A 108 2.52 26.44 -20.65
C PRO A 108 3.29 25.34 -21.39
N GLY A 109 2.56 24.40 -22.01
CA GLY A 109 3.13 23.26 -22.72
C GLY A 109 3.59 22.10 -21.83
N ALA A 110 3.35 22.17 -20.50
CA ALA A 110 3.62 21.06 -19.60
C ALA A 110 2.72 19.85 -19.90
N PRO A 111 3.21 18.62 -19.66
CA PRO A 111 2.35 17.45 -19.74
C PRO A 111 1.29 17.51 -18.64
N ALA A 112 0.12 16.90 -18.89
CA ALA A 112 -0.89 16.76 -17.85
C ALA A 112 -0.33 15.95 -16.66
N ILE A 113 -0.57 16.43 -15.44
CA ILE A 113 0.02 15.86 -14.21
C ILE A 113 -0.31 14.38 -14.02
N GLY A 114 -1.52 13.95 -14.36
CA GLY A 114 -1.96 12.56 -14.25
C GLY A 114 -1.10 11.63 -15.13
N PRO A 115 -1.11 11.79 -16.46
CA PRO A 115 -0.26 11.04 -17.37
C PRO A 115 1.24 11.15 -17.05
N ALA A 116 1.74 12.32 -16.69
CA ALA A 116 3.14 12.52 -16.32
C ALA A 116 3.52 11.67 -15.09
N THR A 117 2.67 11.64 -14.07
CA THR A 117 2.85 10.82 -12.88
C THR A 117 2.79 9.33 -13.22
N GLN A 118 1.85 8.94 -14.08
CA GLN A 118 1.68 7.56 -14.51
C GLN A 118 2.93 7.05 -15.25
N ARG A 119 3.47 7.84 -16.18
CA ARG A 119 4.72 7.52 -16.88
C ARG A 119 5.91 7.47 -15.93
N ALA A 120 6.06 8.46 -15.06
CA ALA A 120 7.17 8.51 -14.11
C ALA A 120 7.21 7.29 -13.19
N VAL A 121 6.06 6.77 -12.75
CA VAL A 121 6.00 5.53 -11.95
C VAL A 121 6.13 4.30 -12.84
N GLY A 122 5.48 4.28 -14.00
CA GLY A 122 5.47 3.13 -14.91
C GLY A 122 6.85 2.78 -15.45
N CYS A 123 7.65 3.78 -15.84
CA CYS A 123 9.03 3.62 -16.30
C CYS A 123 9.97 3.02 -15.23
N LEU A 124 9.62 3.12 -13.93
CA LEU A 124 10.35 2.42 -12.88
C LEU A 124 10.24 0.90 -12.99
N PHE A 125 9.21 0.38 -13.67
CA PHE A 125 8.89 -1.05 -13.78
C PHE A 125 9.01 -1.58 -15.21
N VAL A 126 8.58 -0.81 -16.20
CA VAL A 126 8.53 -1.15 -17.63
C VAL A 126 9.14 0.02 -18.41
N ALA A 127 10.26 -0.20 -19.11
CA ALA A 127 11.01 0.89 -19.76
C ALA A 127 10.15 1.73 -20.73
N ASP A 128 9.25 1.08 -21.47
CA ASP A 128 8.43 1.69 -22.52
C ASP A 128 6.97 1.95 -22.09
N TYR A 129 6.76 2.30 -20.82
CA TYR A 129 5.44 2.61 -20.27
C TYR A 129 4.88 3.97 -20.75
#